data_AF-A0A1Q6RTC6-F1
#
_entry.id   AF-A0A1Q6RTC6-F1
#
_cell.length_a   1.000
_cell.length_b   1.000
_cell.length_c   1.000
_cell.angle_alpha   90.00
_cell.angle_beta   90.00
_cell.angle_gamma   90.00
#
_symmetry.space_group_name_H-M   'P 1'
#
loop_
_entity.id
_entity.type
_entity.pdbx_description
1 polymer ?
#
loop_
_entity_poly.entity_id
_entity_poly.type
_entity_poly.pdbx_seq_one_letter_code
_entity_poly.pdbx_strand_id
1 'polypeptide(L)'
;MKYPKTGSEVYVSLNLSNTMLTGIGKGTITREEVSASYLKRLFAEHGVIVSAKPEQRRLLEIVNERYDLELEIPETLKLFQLTEEHRRLVVISVTGLRRKNGSLLPEYTEEEFGEATFNFVKYYVQGVHYDTLVEENKKLKFELEQELEWHHRTDN
;
A
#
# COMPACT_ATOMS: atom_id res chain seq x y z
N MET A 1 -9.35 14.48 -12.75
CA MET A 1 -9.71 15.30 -11.54
C MET A 1 -8.58 15.13 -10.52
N LYS A 2 -8.21 16.15 -9.72
CA LYS A 2 -7.19 15.94 -8.68
C LYS A 2 -7.81 15.23 -7.47
N TYR A 3 -7.14 14.19 -6.96
CA TYR A 3 -7.56 13.50 -5.74
C TYR A 3 -7.56 14.46 -4.52
N PRO A 4 -8.44 14.22 -3.53
CA PRO A 4 -8.54 15.08 -2.36
C PRO A 4 -7.26 15.03 -1.49
N LYS A 5 -7.10 16.04 -0.63
CA LYS A 5 -6.13 16.03 0.47
C LYS A 5 -6.91 15.89 1.77
N THR A 6 -6.71 14.79 2.47
CA THR A 6 -7.53 14.38 3.62
C THR A 6 -6.75 14.30 4.93
N GLY A 7 -5.41 14.33 4.88
CA GLY A 7 -4.54 14.02 6.02
C GLY A 7 -4.45 12.51 6.33
N SER A 8 -5.18 11.67 5.60
CA SER A 8 -5.13 10.20 5.69
C SER A 8 -4.78 9.57 4.33
N GLU A 9 -3.97 10.28 3.55
CA GLU A 9 -3.65 9.92 2.17
C GLU A 9 -2.97 8.56 2.06
N VAL A 10 -3.19 7.93 0.91
CA VAL A 10 -2.44 6.73 0.53
C VAL A 10 -1.09 7.14 -0.05
N TYR A 11 -0.01 6.60 0.50
CA TYR A 11 1.31 6.80 -0.07
C TYR A 11 1.52 5.85 -1.24
N VAL A 12 2.07 6.32 -2.34
CA VAL A 12 2.45 5.49 -3.50
C VAL A 12 3.95 5.54 -3.67
N SER A 13 4.59 4.37 -3.78
CA SER A 13 6.02 4.28 -4.06
C SER A 13 6.33 3.11 -4.99
N LEU A 14 7.53 3.09 -5.57
CA LEU A 14 8.05 1.97 -6.38
C LEU A 14 8.82 0.95 -5.54
N ASN A 15 9.08 1.27 -4.27
CA ASN A 15 9.75 0.39 -3.32
C ASN A 15 9.18 0.55 -1.91
N LEU A 16 9.43 -0.46 -1.07
CA LEU A 16 9.23 -0.39 0.37
C LEU A 16 10.60 -0.41 1.03
N SER A 17 10.92 0.62 1.82
CA SER A 17 12.18 0.74 2.55
C SER A 17 11.95 0.51 4.05
N ASN A 18 12.92 -0.11 4.72
CA ASN A 18 12.90 -0.27 6.19
C ASN A 18 12.82 1.08 6.91
N THR A 19 13.36 2.15 6.32
CA THR A 19 13.25 3.51 6.88
C THR A 19 11.82 4.03 6.90
N MET A 20 10.93 3.52 6.05
CA MET A 20 9.50 3.86 6.09
C MET A 20 8.81 3.17 7.27
N LEU A 21 9.38 2.08 7.79
CA LEU A 21 8.78 1.25 8.85
C LEU A 21 9.23 1.64 10.27
N THR A 22 10.21 2.54 10.40
CA THR A 22 10.75 2.92 11.71
C THR A 22 9.72 3.56 12.63
N GLY A 23 8.68 4.20 12.08
CA GLY A 23 7.60 4.83 12.84
C GLY A 23 6.59 3.85 13.45
N ILE A 24 6.65 2.57 13.09
CA ILE A 24 5.63 1.56 13.44
C ILE A 24 5.95 0.88 14.79
N GLY A 25 7.22 0.82 15.19
CA GLY A 25 7.63 0.07 16.39
C GLY A 25 7.32 -1.43 16.25
N LYS A 26 6.56 -2.01 17.21
CA LYS A 26 6.10 -3.40 17.17
C LYS A 26 4.73 -3.49 16.51
N GLY A 27 4.70 -3.47 15.18
CA GLY A 27 3.46 -3.56 14.41
C GLY A 27 3.40 -4.74 13.46
N THR A 28 2.23 -4.93 12.88
CA THR A 28 1.94 -5.93 11.84
C THR A 28 1.76 -5.23 10.50
N ILE A 29 2.28 -5.83 9.44
CA ILE A 29 2.10 -5.34 8.07
C ILE A 29 1.39 -6.42 7.28
N THR A 30 0.21 -6.09 6.76
CA THR A 30 -0.51 -6.95 5.82
C THR A 30 -0.26 -6.45 4.40
N ARG A 31 -0.01 -7.38 3.48
CA ARG A 31 0.15 -7.07 2.05
C ARG A 31 -0.93 -7.80 1.24
N GLU A 32 -1.48 -7.11 0.25
CA GLU A 32 -2.45 -7.66 -0.70
C GLU A 32 -2.18 -7.12 -2.10
N GLU A 33 -2.31 -7.97 -3.12
CA GLU A 33 -2.33 -7.51 -4.51
C GLU A 33 -3.68 -6.89 -4.84
N VAL A 34 -3.67 -5.73 -5.47
CA VAL A 34 -4.88 -4.95 -5.78
C VAL A 34 -4.93 -4.55 -7.25
N SER A 35 -6.15 -4.32 -7.75
CA SER A 35 -6.35 -3.85 -9.11
C SER A 35 -6.25 -2.32 -9.22
N ALA A 36 -5.97 -1.81 -10.42
CA ALA A 36 -6.01 -0.37 -10.69
C ALA A 36 -7.39 0.24 -10.40
N SER A 37 -8.48 -0.47 -10.70
CA SER A 37 -9.85 0.00 -10.41
C SER A 37 -10.12 0.14 -8.92
N TYR A 38 -9.55 -0.73 -8.08
CA TYR A 38 -9.59 -0.58 -6.63
C TYR A 38 -8.81 0.67 -6.17
N LEU A 39 -7.61 0.88 -6.73
CA LEU A 39 -6.79 2.05 -6.41
C LEU A 39 -7.49 3.37 -6.70
N LYS A 40 -8.15 3.50 -7.86
CA LYS A 40 -8.91 4.72 -8.20
C LYS A 40 -9.94 5.08 -7.13
N ARG A 41 -10.70 4.09 -6.64
CA ARG A 41 -11.66 4.30 -5.55
C ARG A 41 -10.98 4.70 -4.26
N LEU A 42 -9.90 4.00 -3.90
CA LEU A 42 -9.14 4.26 -2.69
C LEU A 42 -8.53 5.68 -2.67
N PHE A 43 -7.97 6.12 -3.80
CA PHE A 43 -7.40 7.45 -3.95
C PHE A 43 -8.48 8.54 -4.00
N ALA A 44 -9.67 8.25 -4.56
CA ALA A 44 -10.80 9.16 -4.53
C ALA A 44 -11.34 9.38 -3.10
N GLU A 45 -11.32 8.34 -2.26
CA GLU A 45 -11.79 8.41 -0.88
C GLU A 45 -10.78 9.08 0.07
N HIS A 46 -9.51 8.67 -0.01
CA HIS A 46 -8.50 9.07 0.97
C HIS A 46 -7.50 10.09 0.44
N GLY A 47 -7.44 10.33 -0.86
CA GLY A 47 -6.34 11.07 -1.45
C GLY A 47 -5.09 10.22 -1.64
N VAL A 48 -4.13 10.77 -2.39
CA VAL A 48 -2.87 10.09 -2.70
C VAL A 48 -1.69 11.05 -2.63
N ILE A 49 -0.57 10.54 -2.11
CA ILE A 49 0.74 11.21 -2.12
C ILE A 49 1.74 10.26 -2.76
N VAL A 50 2.31 10.68 -3.88
CA VAL A 50 3.35 9.92 -4.54
C VAL A 50 4.71 10.27 -3.93
N SER A 51 5.44 9.24 -3.52
CA SER A 51 6.82 9.29 -3.07
C SER A 51 7.66 8.43 -3.99
N ALA A 52 8.16 9.05 -5.04
CA ALA A 52 9.10 8.47 -5.98
C ALA A 52 10.27 9.43 -6.21
N LYS A 53 11.42 8.87 -6.59
CA LYS A 53 12.56 9.71 -6.96
C LYS A 53 12.35 10.33 -8.34
N PRO A 54 12.94 11.50 -8.65
CA PRO A 54 12.76 12.16 -9.95
C PRO A 54 13.16 11.28 -11.15
N GLU A 55 14.16 10.42 -10.98
CA GLU A 55 14.63 9.49 -12.02
C GLU A 55 13.57 8.44 -12.38
N GLN A 56 12.58 8.23 -11.51
CA GLN A 56 11.48 7.29 -11.70
C GLN A 56 10.23 7.95 -12.29
N ARG A 57 10.28 9.26 -12.63
CA ARG A 57 9.15 10.00 -13.22
C ARG A 57 8.58 9.27 -14.43
N ARG A 58 9.42 8.79 -15.34
CA ARG A 58 8.98 8.10 -16.57
C ARG A 58 8.13 6.86 -16.29
N LEU A 59 8.46 6.10 -15.24
CA LEU A 59 7.67 4.93 -14.83
C LEU A 59 6.27 5.34 -14.38
N LEU A 60 6.15 6.43 -13.63
CA LEU A 60 4.86 6.93 -13.13
C LEU A 60 3.99 7.52 -14.25
N GLU A 61 4.60 8.18 -15.23
CA GLU A 61 3.90 8.66 -16.43
C GLU A 61 3.23 7.50 -17.17
N ILE A 62 3.98 6.41 -17.41
CA ILE A 62 3.45 5.22 -18.10
C ILE A 62 2.37 4.54 -17.27
N VAL A 63 2.55 4.45 -15.94
CA VAL A 63 1.51 3.92 -15.06
C VAL A 63 0.23 4.74 -15.16
N ASN A 64 0.35 6.07 -15.22
CA ASN A 64 -0.80 6.93 -15.45
C ASN A 64 -1.43 6.71 -16.82
N GLU A 65 -0.65 6.59 -17.89
CA GLU A 65 -1.16 6.34 -19.25
C GLU A 65 -1.88 4.99 -19.38
N ARG A 66 -1.30 3.91 -18.81
CA ARG A 66 -1.84 2.55 -18.94
C ARG A 66 -3.03 2.27 -18.04
N TYR A 67 -3.02 2.81 -16.83
CA TYR A 67 -4.00 2.48 -15.80
C TYR A 67 -4.95 3.63 -15.47
N ASP A 68 -4.71 4.81 -16.06
CA ASP A 68 -5.53 6.02 -15.88
C ASP A 68 -5.68 6.37 -14.39
N LEU A 69 -4.54 6.35 -13.66
CA LEU A 69 -4.51 6.62 -12.22
C LEU A 69 -4.41 8.10 -11.90
N GLU A 70 -4.07 8.98 -12.85
CA GLU A 70 -3.93 10.44 -12.66
C GLU A 70 -3.05 10.85 -11.46
N LEU A 71 -1.99 10.08 -11.16
CA LEU A 71 -1.08 10.34 -10.05
C LEU A 71 -0.28 11.63 -10.26
N GLU A 72 -0.22 12.48 -9.23
CA GLU A 72 0.59 13.70 -9.22
C GLU A 72 2.07 13.34 -9.02
N ILE A 73 2.88 13.48 -10.07
CA ILE A 73 4.30 13.13 -10.05
C ILE A 73 5.10 14.25 -9.37
N PRO A 74 5.73 14.00 -8.21
CA PRO A 74 6.45 15.04 -7.50
C PRO A 74 7.76 15.40 -8.22
N GLU A 75 8.20 16.65 -8.09
CA GLU A 75 9.52 17.10 -8.57
C GLU A 75 10.66 16.66 -7.65
N THR A 76 10.36 16.42 -6.37
CA THR A 76 11.31 16.00 -5.34
C THR A 76 10.78 14.80 -4.56
N LEU A 77 11.66 13.90 -4.13
CA LEU A 77 11.28 12.77 -3.29
C LEU A 77 10.63 13.27 -1.98
N LYS A 78 9.39 12.83 -1.72
CA LYS A 78 8.68 13.10 -0.47
C LYS A 78 8.93 11.97 0.51
N LEU A 79 9.83 12.19 1.48
CA LEU A 79 10.05 11.22 2.54
C LEU A 79 8.83 11.14 3.45
N PHE A 80 8.44 9.93 3.84
CA PHE A 80 7.36 9.67 4.77
C PHE A 80 7.70 8.46 5.64
N GLN A 81 7.04 8.38 6.79
CA GLN A 81 7.06 7.24 7.68
C GLN A 81 5.66 6.69 7.80
N LEU A 82 5.54 5.37 7.79
CA LEU A 82 4.30 4.69 8.06
C LEU A 82 4.03 4.71 9.57
N THR A 83 2.81 5.10 9.92
CA THR A 83 2.31 5.22 11.30
C THR A 83 0.87 4.74 11.34
N GLU A 84 0.25 4.70 12.52
CA GLU A 84 -1.20 4.41 12.65
C GLU A 84 -2.07 5.44 11.89
N GLU A 85 -1.66 6.70 11.88
CA GLU A 85 -2.35 7.78 11.14
C GLU A 85 -2.09 7.67 9.63
N HIS A 86 -0.90 7.19 9.24
CA HIS A 86 -0.45 7.04 7.86
C HIS A 86 -0.16 5.58 7.53
N ARG A 87 -1.21 4.76 7.57
CA ARG A 87 -1.09 3.29 7.54
C ARG A 87 -1.20 2.65 6.17
N ARG A 88 -1.42 3.42 5.10
CA ARG A 88 -1.68 2.90 3.75
C ARG A 88 -0.54 3.25 2.80
N LEU A 89 0.15 2.22 2.31
CA LEU A 89 1.14 2.33 1.24
C LEU A 89 0.71 1.45 0.07
N VAL A 90 0.86 1.94 -1.14
CA VAL A 90 0.75 1.17 -2.37
C VAL A 90 2.12 1.15 -3.02
N VAL A 91 2.66 -0.05 -3.18
CA VAL A 91 3.89 -0.27 -3.94
C VAL A 91 3.53 -0.68 -5.34
N ILE A 92 4.03 0.06 -6.32
CA ILE A 92 3.97 -0.32 -7.73
C ILE A 92 5.17 -1.21 -8.00
N SER A 93 4.93 -2.51 -8.16
CA SER A 93 5.95 -3.47 -8.54
C SER A 93 6.04 -3.53 -10.06
N VAL A 94 7.27 -3.44 -10.58
CA VAL A 94 7.55 -3.52 -12.01
C VAL A 94 8.35 -4.78 -12.28
N THR A 95 7.86 -5.62 -13.18
CA THR A 95 8.53 -6.83 -13.67
C THR A 95 8.76 -6.71 -15.17
N GLY A 96 9.69 -7.50 -15.72
CA GLY A 96 10.10 -7.44 -17.14
C GLY A 96 11.19 -6.41 -17.45
N LEU A 97 11.38 -5.38 -16.61
CA LEU A 97 12.48 -4.42 -16.78
C LEU A 97 13.80 -4.94 -16.20
N ARG A 98 14.87 -4.90 -17.01
CA ARG A 98 16.22 -5.23 -16.55
C ARG A 98 16.71 -4.19 -15.54
N ARG A 99 17.15 -4.65 -14.38
CA ARG A 99 17.87 -3.82 -13.40
C ARG A 99 19.34 -3.76 -13.78
N LYS A 100 19.93 -2.57 -13.90
CA LYS A 100 21.39 -2.40 -13.99
C LYS A 100 21.87 -1.81 -12.67
N ASN A 101 22.88 -2.43 -12.05
CA ASN A 101 23.46 -2.01 -10.76
C ASN A 101 22.46 -1.90 -9.58
N GLY A 102 21.41 -2.74 -9.56
CA GLY A 102 20.44 -2.78 -8.46
C GLY A 102 19.42 -1.63 -8.45
N SER A 103 19.52 -0.66 -9.38
CA SER A 103 18.50 0.37 -9.61
C SER A 103 17.73 0.07 -10.89
N LEU A 104 16.44 0.46 -10.91
CA LEU A 104 15.76 0.72 -12.18
C LEU A 104 16.42 1.97 -12.77
N LEU A 105 17.07 1.86 -13.93
CA LEU A 105 17.69 3.01 -14.58
C LEU A 105 16.61 3.85 -15.29
N PRO A 106 16.86 5.15 -15.51
CA PRO A 106 15.92 6.06 -16.19
C PRO A 106 15.79 5.83 -17.71
N GLU A 107 16.66 5.02 -18.31
CA GLU A 107 16.73 4.81 -19.77
C GLU A 107 16.29 3.38 -20.11
N TYR A 108 14.98 3.18 -20.22
CA TYR A 108 14.42 2.00 -20.89
C TYR A 108 13.88 2.43 -22.25
N THR A 109 14.03 1.58 -23.26
CA THR A 109 13.39 1.82 -24.55
C THR A 109 11.88 1.68 -24.44
N GLU A 110 11.13 2.26 -25.38
CA GLU A 110 9.67 2.07 -25.42
C GLU A 110 9.29 0.58 -25.57
N GLU A 111 10.13 -0.22 -26.24
CA GLU A 111 9.97 -1.66 -26.39
C GLU A 111 10.14 -2.39 -25.05
N GLU A 112 11.22 -2.13 -24.30
CA GLU A 112 11.45 -2.70 -22.96
C GLU A 112 10.31 -2.34 -22.00
N PHE A 113 9.79 -1.11 -22.10
CA PHE A 113 8.59 -0.72 -21.36
C PHE A 113 7.34 -1.43 -21.83
N GLY A 114 7.16 -1.62 -23.14
CA GLY A 114 6.04 -2.37 -23.74
C GLY A 114 5.87 -3.75 -23.12
N GLU A 115 6.99 -4.44 -22.87
CA GLU A 115 7.03 -5.76 -22.25
C GLU A 115 6.93 -5.73 -20.71
N ALA A 116 7.08 -4.56 -20.09
CA ALA A 116 6.99 -4.42 -18.65
C ALA A 116 5.57 -4.67 -18.13
N THR A 117 5.48 -5.46 -17.06
CA THR A 117 4.23 -5.69 -16.33
C THR A 117 4.24 -4.92 -15.02
N PHE A 118 3.13 -4.24 -14.71
CA PHE A 118 2.95 -3.51 -13.46
C PHE A 118 1.93 -4.21 -12.58
N ASN A 119 2.31 -4.46 -11.34
CA ASN A 119 1.45 -5.00 -10.30
C ASN A 119 1.36 -3.99 -9.16
N PHE A 120 0.20 -3.92 -8.52
CA PHE A 120 -0.02 -3.03 -7.38
C PHE A 120 -0.17 -3.84 -6.12
N VAL A 121 0.67 -3.56 -5.13
CA VAL A 121 0.64 -4.23 -3.84
C VAL A 121 0.31 -3.19 -2.78
N LYS A 122 -0.84 -3.33 -2.13
CA LYS A 122 -1.21 -2.51 -0.99
C LYS A 122 -0.62 -3.12 0.28
N TYR A 123 0.07 -2.28 1.02
CA TYR A 123 0.56 -2.52 2.36
C TYR A 123 -0.30 -1.72 3.33
N TYR A 124 -0.79 -2.42 4.36
CA TYR A 124 -1.54 -1.83 5.44
C TYR A 124 -0.80 -2.13 6.75
N VAL A 125 -0.60 -1.08 7.54
CA VAL A 125 0.13 -1.12 8.80
C VAL A 125 -0.84 -1.10 9.97
N GLN A 126 -0.52 -1.91 10.97
CA GLN A 126 -1.20 -1.94 12.26
C GLN A 126 -0.15 -1.82 13.37
N GLY A 127 -0.40 -0.99 14.37
CA GLY A 127 0.44 -0.74 15.52
C GLY A 127 0.32 -1.81 16.60
N VAL A 128 -0.46 -2.86 16.33
CA VAL A 128 -0.60 -4.03 17.20
C VAL A 128 0.21 -5.18 16.62
N HIS A 129 0.97 -5.85 17.48
CA HIS A 129 1.74 -7.02 17.12
C HIS A 129 0.83 -8.21 16.81
N TYR A 130 1.23 -9.02 15.83
CA TYR A 130 0.43 -10.16 15.36
C TYR A 130 0.08 -11.13 16.50
N ASP A 131 1.04 -11.45 17.37
CA ASP A 131 0.80 -12.37 18.50
C ASP A 131 -0.29 -11.85 19.44
N THR A 132 -0.32 -10.53 19.70
CA THR A 132 -1.37 -9.89 20.50
C THR A 132 -2.73 -10.00 19.81
N LEU A 133 -2.78 -9.79 18.48
CA LEU A 133 -4.01 -9.99 17.71
C LEU A 133 -4.50 -11.44 17.76
N VAL A 134 -3.59 -12.42 17.75
CA VAL A 134 -3.93 -13.84 17.85
C VAL A 134 -4.49 -14.19 19.23
N GLU A 135 -3.88 -13.68 20.30
CA GLU A 135 -4.35 -13.88 21.67
C GLU A 135 -5.73 -13.25 21.89
N GLU A 136 -5.93 -12.02 21.44
CA GLU A 136 -7.21 -11.31 21.55
C GLU A 136 -8.31 -12.04 20.75
N ASN A 137 -8.01 -12.50 19.53
CA ASN A 137 -8.96 -13.28 18.74
C ASN A 137 -9.34 -14.61 19.43
N LYS A 138 -8.40 -15.30 20.08
CA LYS A 138 -8.72 -16.53 20.83
C LYS A 138 -9.66 -16.24 21.99
N LYS A 139 -9.39 -15.15 22.73
CA LYS A 139 -10.23 -14.72 23.85
C LYS A 139 -11.64 -14.36 23.38
N LEU A 140 -11.77 -13.54 22.33
CA LEU A 140 -13.06 -13.12 21.78
C LEU A 140 -13.89 -14.30 21.27
N LYS A 141 -13.27 -15.29 20.61
CA LYS A 141 -13.97 -16.51 20.18
C LYS A 141 -14.52 -17.30 21.37
N PHE A 142 -13.73 -17.44 22.42
CA PHE A 142 -14.15 -18.13 23.63
C PHE A 142 -15.30 -17.41 24.36
N GLU A 143 -15.26 -16.08 24.44
CA GLU A 143 -16.34 -15.28 25.01
C GLU A 143 -17.63 -15.41 24.19
N LEU A 144 -17.53 -15.34 22.86
CA LEU A 144 -18.67 -15.52 21.96
C LEU A 144 -19.29 -16.93 22.08
N GLU A 145 -18.47 -17.97 22.18
CA GLU A 145 -18.94 -19.35 22.38
C GLU A 145 -19.72 -19.49 23.70
N GLN A 146 -19.22 -18.91 24.80
CA GLN A 146 -19.95 -18.93 26.06
C GLN A 146 -21.28 -18.17 26.02
N GLU A 147 -21.33 -17.03 25.33
CA GLU A 147 -22.54 -16.24 25.19
C GLU A 147 -23.61 -16.99 24.38
N LEU A 148 -23.21 -17.65 23.28
CA LEU A 148 -24.09 -18.51 22.49
C LEU A 148 -24.60 -19.72 23.28
N GLU A 149 -23.73 -20.38 24.05
CA GLU A 149 -24.14 -21.47 24.93
C GLU A 149 -25.13 -21.01 26.01
N TRP A 150 -24.93 -19.82 26.57
CA TRP A 150 -25.85 -19.24 27.54
C TRP A 150 -27.20 -18.93 26.89
N HIS A 151 -27.21 -18.29 25.71
CA HIS A 151 -28.43 -17.98 24.97
C HIS A 151 -29.23 -19.24 24.59
N HIS A 152 -28.55 -20.30 24.12
CA HIS A 152 -29.18 -21.58 23.79
C HIS A 152 -29.74 -22.33 25.01
N ARG A 153 -29.26 -22.02 26.22
CA ARG A 153 -29.79 -22.56 27.48
C ARG A 153 -30.96 -21.77 28.02
N THR A 154 -31.06 -20.47 27.72
CA THR A 154 -32.16 -19.61 28.17
C THR A 154 -33.35 -19.59 27.22
N ASP A 155 -33.17 -20.01 25.97
CA ASP A 155 -34.23 -20.10 24.95
C ASP A 155 -34.93 -21.48 24.88
N ASN A 156 -34.49 -22.46 25.66
CA ASN A 156 -35.16 -23.77 25.87
C ASN A 156 -35.91 -23.77 27.21
#